data_AF-A0A534L5F3-F1
#
_entry.id   AF-A0A534L5F3-F1
#
_cell.length_a   1.000
_cell.length_b   1.000
_cell.length_c   1.000
_cell.angle_alpha   90.00
_cell.angle_beta   90.00
_cell.angle_gamma   90.00
#
_symmetry.space_group_name_H-M   'P 1'
#
loop_
_entity.id
_entity.type
_entity.pdbx_description
1 polymer ?
#
loop_
_entity_poly.entity_id
_entity_poly.type
_entity_poly.pdbx_seq_one_letter_code
_entity_poly.pdbx_strand_id
1 'polypeptide(L)'
;MSNSTNAVVATVPVGRNPKSVAYDAGTGDVFVTNYGSSNVSVISGATHAEVATIDVGMGPGGVAIDAATGAIYVSNVYQGTISVIGSPQSESGPGFQGLPAWIVYLVVLIVAAAVVTGLLFYRYRTRTKRPPTEP
;
A
#
# COMPACT_ATOMS: atom_id res chain seq x y z
N MET A 1 18.29 7.10 -30.33
CA MET A 1 18.40 5.64 -30.22
C MET A 1 19.43 5.35 -29.15
N SER A 2 19.04 4.79 -28.01
CA SER A 2 19.98 4.51 -26.91
C SER A 2 20.80 3.28 -27.28
N ASN A 3 22.12 3.48 -27.37
CA ASN A 3 23.11 2.43 -27.59
C ASN A 3 23.21 1.57 -26.32
N SER A 4 22.34 0.56 -26.18
CA SER A 4 22.44 -0.39 -25.07
C SER A 4 23.56 -1.37 -25.37
N THR A 5 24.72 -1.18 -24.74
CA THR A 5 25.71 -2.25 -24.63
C THR A 5 25.06 -3.41 -23.87
N ASN A 6 25.18 -4.64 -24.36
CA ASN A 6 24.78 -5.87 -23.66
C ASN A 6 25.75 -6.15 -22.48
N ALA A 7 25.96 -5.16 -21.63
CA ALA A 7 26.89 -5.17 -20.51
C ALA A 7 26.12 -5.28 -19.20
N VAL A 8 26.67 -6.03 -18.25
CA VAL A 8 26.16 -6.09 -16.88
C VAL A 8 26.44 -4.74 -16.21
N VAL A 9 25.38 -4.05 -15.79
CA VAL A 9 25.48 -2.71 -15.15
C VAL A 9 25.53 -2.79 -13.63
N ALA A 10 25.02 -3.86 -13.02
CA ALA A 10 25.00 -4.06 -11.58
C ALA A 10 24.87 -5.56 -11.24
N THR A 11 25.30 -5.93 -10.04
CA THR A 11 25.01 -7.23 -9.41
C THR A 11 24.52 -6.94 -8.00
N VAL A 12 23.29 -7.35 -7.71
CA VAL A 12 22.62 -7.06 -6.43
C VAL A 12 22.57 -8.35 -5.62
N PRO A 13 23.15 -8.39 -4.40
CA PRO A 13 22.98 -9.54 -3.52
C PRO A 13 21.50 -9.65 -3.12
N VAL A 14 20.99 -10.87 -3.10
CA VAL A 14 19.62 -11.21 -2.68
C VAL A 14 19.68 -12.45 -1.77
N GLY A 15 18.52 -12.99 -1.43
CA GLY A 15 18.42 -14.25 -0.68
C GLY A 15 18.98 -15.48 -1.40
N ARG A 16 18.80 -16.64 -0.77
CA ARG A 16 19.37 -17.91 -1.22
C ARG A 16 18.54 -18.52 -2.35
N ASN A 17 19.23 -19.01 -3.38
CA ASN A 17 18.65 -19.66 -4.56
C ASN A 17 17.55 -18.80 -5.23
N PRO A 18 17.90 -17.61 -5.78
CA PRO A 18 16.95 -16.80 -6.53
C PRO A 18 16.42 -17.60 -7.72
N LYS A 19 15.09 -17.59 -7.94
CA LYS A 19 14.42 -18.49 -8.88
C LYS A 19 13.62 -17.78 -9.96
N SER A 20 12.93 -16.69 -9.63
CA SER A 20 12.13 -15.91 -10.57
C SER A 20 12.24 -14.43 -10.26
N VAL A 21 11.92 -13.60 -11.25
CA VAL A 21 11.96 -12.15 -11.17
C VAL A 21 10.75 -11.54 -11.87
N ALA A 22 10.19 -10.47 -11.31
CA ALA A 22 9.17 -9.65 -11.95
C ALA A 22 9.50 -8.16 -11.77
N TYR A 23 9.20 -7.35 -12.79
CA TYR A 23 9.39 -5.91 -12.77
C TYR A 23 8.04 -5.20 -12.69
N ASP A 24 7.89 -4.32 -11.72
CA ASP A 24 6.74 -3.42 -11.61
C ASP A 24 7.05 -2.12 -12.35
N ALA A 25 6.40 -1.91 -13.50
CA ALA A 25 6.55 -0.66 -14.26
C ALA A 25 5.92 0.56 -13.57
N GLY A 26 5.02 0.35 -12.62
CA GLY A 26 4.38 1.41 -11.84
C GLY A 26 5.31 2.02 -10.80
N THR A 27 6.05 1.20 -10.05
CA THR A 27 6.99 1.68 -9.01
C THR A 27 8.44 1.73 -9.49
N GLY A 28 8.78 0.97 -10.53
CA GLY A 28 10.16 0.78 -10.97
C GLY A 28 10.92 -0.24 -10.12
N ASP A 29 10.23 -1.02 -9.29
CA ASP A 29 10.85 -2.04 -8.45
C ASP A 29 10.89 -3.42 -9.13
N VAL A 30 11.87 -4.22 -8.71
CA VAL A 30 12.10 -5.59 -9.18
C VAL A 30 11.93 -6.54 -8.01
N PHE A 31 11.05 -7.52 -8.16
CA PHE A 31 10.75 -8.52 -7.15
C PHE A 31 11.43 -9.83 -7.51
N VAL A 32 12.26 -10.38 -6.63
CA VAL A 32 13.01 -11.61 -6.83
C VAL A 32 12.58 -12.66 -5.82
N THR A 33 12.11 -13.82 -6.28
CA THR A 33 11.76 -14.94 -5.39
C THR A 33 13.01 -15.69 -4.97
N ASN A 34 13.25 -15.80 -3.66
CA ASN A 34 14.40 -16.50 -3.11
C ASN A 34 13.96 -17.87 -2.59
N TYR A 35 14.02 -18.87 -3.47
CA TYR A 35 13.49 -20.21 -3.22
C TYR A 35 14.04 -20.86 -1.94
N GLY A 36 15.33 -20.66 -1.69
CA GLY A 36 16.02 -21.25 -0.54
C GLY A 36 15.86 -20.46 0.75
N SER A 37 15.41 -19.20 0.69
CA SER A 37 15.24 -18.33 1.86
C SER A 37 13.78 -18.13 2.28
N SER A 38 12.81 -18.62 1.50
CA SER A 38 11.38 -18.44 1.76
C SER A 38 10.95 -16.96 1.84
N ASN A 39 11.58 -16.11 1.03
CA ASN A 39 11.27 -14.68 0.98
C ASN A 39 11.37 -14.13 -0.45
N VAL A 40 10.95 -12.89 -0.62
CA VAL A 40 11.06 -12.10 -1.85
C VAL A 40 11.92 -10.88 -1.57
N SER A 41 12.97 -10.68 -2.35
CA SER A 41 13.76 -9.44 -2.32
C SER A 41 13.12 -8.41 -3.25
N VAL A 42 13.02 -7.17 -2.79
CA VAL A 42 12.55 -6.01 -3.56
C VAL A 42 13.75 -5.14 -3.86
N ILE A 43 14.04 -4.93 -5.13
CA ILE A 43 15.19 -4.17 -5.61
C ILE A 43 14.67 -2.93 -6.32
N SER A 44 15.17 -1.74 -5.95
CA SER A 44 14.83 -0.53 -6.68
C SER A 44 15.56 -0.50 -8.03
N GLY A 45 14.81 -0.36 -9.12
CA GLY A 45 15.38 -0.21 -10.47
C GLY A 45 16.16 1.10 -10.66
N ALA A 46 15.94 2.11 -9.80
CA ALA A 46 16.64 3.38 -9.87
C ALA A 46 18.04 3.32 -9.21
N THR A 47 18.17 2.59 -8.11
CA THR A 47 19.41 2.56 -7.31
C THR A 47 20.18 1.25 -7.42
N HIS A 48 19.56 0.21 -8.00
CA HIS A 48 20.09 -1.16 -8.02
C HIS A 48 20.43 -1.70 -6.62
N ALA A 49 19.61 -1.35 -5.63
CA ALA A 49 19.78 -1.81 -4.25
C ALA A 49 18.54 -2.56 -3.77
N GLU A 50 18.73 -3.58 -2.95
CA GLU A 50 17.64 -4.21 -2.22
C GLU A 50 17.08 -3.21 -1.21
N VAL A 51 15.81 -2.85 -1.37
CA VAL A 51 15.08 -1.88 -0.55
C VAL A 51 14.18 -2.56 0.48
N ALA A 52 13.79 -3.81 0.25
CA ALA A 52 13.00 -4.58 1.20
C ALA A 52 13.17 -6.09 0.99
N THR A 53 12.86 -6.84 2.03
CA THR A 53 12.70 -8.30 1.98
C THR A 53 11.34 -8.66 2.57
N ILE A 54 10.57 -9.49 1.88
CA ILE A 54 9.20 -9.86 2.24
C ILE A 54 9.13 -11.36 2.46
N ASP A 55 8.84 -11.78 3.69
CA ASP A 55 8.66 -13.20 3.98
C ASP A 55 7.39 -13.74 3.31
N VAL A 56 7.52 -14.92 2.71
CA VAL A 56 6.43 -15.62 2.02
C VAL A 56 6.42 -17.09 2.44
N GLY A 57 5.64 -17.90 1.74
CA GLY A 57 5.61 -19.33 1.99
C GLY A 57 6.88 -20.06 1.53
N MET A 58 6.94 -21.36 1.83
CA MET A 58 8.14 -22.16 1.53
C MET A 58 8.29 -22.46 0.04
N GLY A 59 9.52 -22.33 -0.43
CA GLY A 59 9.91 -22.59 -1.82
C GLY A 59 9.21 -21.64 -2.80
N PRO A 60 9.35 -20.31 -2.65
CA PRO A 60 8.74 -19.37 -3.58
C PRO A 60 9.29 -19.59 -4.99
N GLY A 61 8.37 -19.89 -5.91
CA GLY A 61 8.64 -20.28 -7.28
C GLY A 61 8.53 -19.10 -8.23
N GLY A 62 7.35 -18.95 -8.81
CA GLY A 62 7.03 -17.87 -9.74
C GLY A 62 6.48 -16.65 -9.00
N VAL A 63 6.73 -15.48 -9.57
CA VAL A 63 6.15 -14.20 -9.16
C VAL A 63 5.46 -13.55 -10.36
N ALA A 64 4.29 -12.98 -10.14
CA ALA A 64 3.53 -12.21 -11.13
C ALA A 64 2.99 -10.93 -10.50
N ILE A 65 2.83 -9.89 -11.31
CA ILE A 65 2.36 -8.58 -10.88
C ILE A 65 1.13 -8.22 -11.70
N ASP A 66 0.05 -7.84 -11.03
CA ASP A 66 -1.09 -7.20 -11.67
C ASP A 66 -0.85 -5.70 -11.73
N ALA A 67 -0.51 -5.20 -12.91
CA ALA A 67 -0.23 -3.78 -13.14
C ALA A 67 -1.44 -2.86 -12.89
N ALA A 68 -2.68 -3.40 -12.90
CA ALA A 68 -3.87 -2.60 -12.65
C ALA A 68 -4.09 -2.33 -11.15
N THR A 69 -3.71 -3.28 -10.29
CA THR A 69 -3.95 -3.21 -8.85
C THR A 69 -2.68 -3.03 -8.03
N GLY A 70 -1.51 -3.28 -8.60
CA GLY A 70 -0.23 -3.39 -7.90
C GLY A 70 -0.11 -4.65 -7.04
N ALA A 71 -1.03 -5.61 -7.18
CA ALA A 71 -0.98 -6.85 -6.43
C ALA A 71 0.09 -7.79 -7.00
N ILE A 72 0.90 -8.36 -6.12
CA ILE A 72 1.97 -9.28 -6.47
C ILE A 72 1.62 -10.67 -5.95
N TYR A 73 1.70 -11.68 -6.81
CA TYR A 73 1.33 -13.06 -6.51
C TYR A 73 2.57 -13.93 -6.56
N VAL A 74 2.82 -14.67 -5.49
CA VAL A 74 4.01 -15.52 -5.35
C VAL A 74 3.56 -16.95 -5.06
N SER A 75 4.01 -17.91 -5.87
CA SER A 75 3.67 -19.32 -5.66
C SER A 75 4.61 -19.99 -4.67
N ASN A 76 4.06 -20.61 -3.62
CA ASN A 76 4.82 -21.30 -2.58
C ASN A 76 4.77 -22.82 -2.83
N VAL A 77 5.75 -23.33 -3.58
CA VAL A 77 5.70 -24.67 -4.18
C VAL A 77 5.66 -25.77 -3.11
N TYR A 78 6.36 -25.59 -1.99
CA TYR A 78 6.40 -26.61 -0.93
C TYR A 78 5.21 -26.55 0.03
N GLN A 79 4.41 -25.49 -0.04
CA GLN A 79 3.20 -25.34 0.78
C GLN A 79 1.90 -25.51 -0.01
N GLY A 80 1.95 -25.48 -1.34
CA GLY A 80 0.75 -25.51 -2.17
C GLY A 80 -0.13 -24.26 -1.99
N THR A 81 0.47 -23.11 -1.66
CA THR A 81 -0.23 -21.84 -1.42
C THR A 81 0.27 -20.73 -2.34
N ILE A 82 -0.50 -19.65 -2.45
CA ILE A 82 -0.09 -18.39 -3.08
C ILE A 82 -0.02 -17.32 -2.01
N SER A 83 1.10 -16.61 -1.92
CA SER A 83 1.22 -15.38 -1.15
C SER A 83 0.83 -14.20 -2.02
N VAL A 84 -0.02 -13.31 -1.49
CA VAL A 84 -0.38 -12.05 -2.14
C VAL A 84 0.29 -10.92 -1.38
N ILE A 85 1.15 -10.18 -2.07
CA ILE A 85 1.91 -9.03 -1.54
C ILE A 85 1.31 -7.77 -2.17
N GLY A 86 0.98 -6.79 -1.32
CA GLY A 86 0.26 -5.57 -1.71
C GLY A 86 -0.77 -5.21 -0.66
N SER A 87 -1.37 -4.03 -0.76
CA SER A 87 -2.38 -3.59 0.21
C SER A 87 -3.76 -4.15 -0.13
N PRO A 88 -4.48 -4.83 0.78
CA PRO A 88 -5.93 -4.72 0.78
C PRO A 88 -6.24 -3.27 1.16
N GLN A 89 -6.50 -2.42 0.16
CA GLN A 89 -6.99 -1.04 0.27
C GLN A 89 -6.55 -0.32 1.56
N SER A 90 -5.49 0.49 1.53
CA SER A 90 -5.42 1.58 2.51
C SER A 90 -6.72 2.36 2.34
N GLU A 91 -7.63 2.30 3.32
CA GLU A 91 -8.82 3.15 3.32
C GLU A 91 -8.32 4.58 3.15
N SER A 92 -8.46 5.10 1.93
CA SER A 92 -8.20 6.49 1.62
C SER A 92 -9.37 7.28 2.22
N GLY A 93 -9.40 7.38 3.55
CA GLY A 93 -9.84 8.61 4.17
C GLY A 93 -9.00 9.74 3.56
N PRO A 94 -9.55 10.96 3.43
CA PRO A 94 -8.88 12.05 2.72
C PRO A 94 -7.44 12.18 3.24
N GLY A 95 -6.49 11.89 2.35
CA GLY A 95 -5.08 11.74 2.72
C GLY A 95 -4.54 13.05 3.27
N PHE A 96 -4.36 13.12 4.58
CA PHE A 96 -3.66 14.25 5.23
C PHE A 96 -2.14 14.01 5.33
N GLN A 97 -1.64 12.95 4.69
CA GLN A 97 -0.20 12.64 4.69
C GLN A 97 0.58 13.71 3.92
N GLY A 98 1.63 14.25 4.54
CA GLY A 98 2.49 15.28 3.95
C GLY A 98 2.07 16.73 4.20
N LEU A 99 0.92 16.97 4.86
CA LEU A 99 0.51 18.33 5.24
C LEU A 99 1.19 18.78 6.53
N PRO A 100 1.63 20.05 6.64
CA PRO A 100 2.10 20.60 7.90
C PRO A 100 0.98 20.55 8.95
N ALA A 101 1.36 20.27 10.21
CA ALA A 101 0.42 19.96 11.30
C ALA A 101 -0.72 20.98 11.46
N TRP A 102 -0.48 22.27 11.17
CA TRP A 102 -1.49 23.32 11.27
C TRP A 102 -2.68 23.13 10.30
N ILE A 103 -2.46 22.52 9.13
CA ILE A 103 -3.53 22.22 8.17
C ILE A 103 -4.41 21.09 8.70
N VAL A 104 -3.79 20.08 9.33
CA VAL A 104 -4.51 18.96 9.96
C VAL A 104 -5.40 19.48 11.09
N TYR A 105 -4.86 20.34 11.97
CA TYR A 105 -5.64 20.97 13.03
C TYR A 105 -6.79 21.83 12.52
N LEU A 106 -6.57 22.59 11.43
CA LEU A 106 -7.60 23.44 10.83
C LEU A 106 -8.77 22.61 10.28
N VAL A 107 -8.50 21.50 9.60
CA VAL A 107 -9.55 20.61 9.08
C VAL A 107 -10.36 19.98 10.21
N VAL A 108 -9.71 19.53 11.28
CA VAL A 108 -10.37 18.97 12.46
C VAL A 108 -11.30 20.01 13.12
N LEU A 109 -10.88 21.27 13.21
CA LEU A 109 -11.71 22.35 13.75
C LEU A 109 -12.95 22.64 12.90
N ILE A 110 -12.84 22.63 11.58
CA ILE A 110 -13.98 22.83 10.67
C ILE A 110 -15.02 21.72 10.85
N VAL A 111 -14.56 20.46 10.91
CA VAL A 111 -15.46 19.32 11.10
C VAL A 111 -16.14 19.38 12.48
N ALA A 112 -15.39 19.68 13.53
CA ALA A 112 -15.94 19.84 14.87
C ALA A 112 -17.00 20.96 14.93
N ALA A 113 -16.74 22.10 14.30
CA ALA A 113 -17.68 23.22 14.22
C ALA A 113 -18.97 22.85 13.47
N ALA A 114 -18.86 22.11 12.36
CA ALA A 114 -20.01 21.63 11.59
C ALA A 114 -20.89 20.67 12.41
N VAL A 115 -20.27 19.74 13.15
CA VAL A 115 -20.98 18.81 14.04
C VAL A 115 -21.69 19.56 15.16
N VAL A 116 -21.01 20.51 15.82
CA VAL A 116 -21.61 21.32 16.89
C VAL A 116 -22.80 22.12 16.37
N THR A 117 -22.65 22.76 15.21
CA THR A 117 -23.72 23.54 14.57
C THR A 117 -24.91 22.65 14.20
N GLY A 118 -24.66 21.47 13.63
CA GLY A 118 -25.69 20.48 13.33
C GLY A 118 -26.42 19.98 14.58
N LEU A 119 -25.69 19.73 15.68
CA LEU A 119 -26.27 19.29 16.96
C LEU A 119 -27.13 20.38 17.60
N LEU A 120 -26.68 21.64 17.56
CA LEU A 120 -27.44 22.79 18.04
C LEU A 120 -28.71 23.00 17.22
N PHE A 121 -28.62 22.91 15.89
CA PHE A 121 -29.76 23.01 15.00
C PHE A 121 -30.76 21.86 15.21
N TYR A 122 -30.27 20.63 15.39
CA TYR A 122 -31.10 19.46 15.71
C TYR A 122 -31.84 19.64 17.04
N ARG A 123 -31.15 20.11 18.08
CA ARG A 123 -31.73 20.40 19.40
C ARG A 123 -32.75 21.55 19.35
N TYR A 124 -32.51 22.56 18.53
CA TYR A 124 -33.45 23.66 18.32
C TYR A 124 -34.75 23.15 17.68
N ARG A 125 -34.64 22.33 16.63
CA ARG A 125 -35.79 21.78 15.88
C ARG A 125 -36.65 20.82 16.71
N THR A 126 -36.08 20.11 17.67
CA THR A 126 -36.86 19.21 18.55
C THR A 126 -37.54 19.95 19.70
N ARG A 127 -37.00 21.10 20.14
CA ARG A 127 -37.63 21.94 21.18
C ARG A 127 -38.88 22.68 20.69
N THR A 128 -38.89 23.15 19.44
CA THR A 128 -40.02 23.91 18.87
C THR A 128 -41.21 23.03 18.47
N LYS A 129 -41.07 21.69 18.53
CA LYS A 129 -42.15 20.74 18.24
C LYS A 129 -42.92 20.26 19.48
N ARG A 130 -42.68 20.80 20.68
CA ARG A 130 -43.53 20.47 21.85
C ARG A 130 -44.92 21.08 21.66
N PRO A 131 -46.00 20.28 21.63
CA PRO A 131 -47.37 20.82 21.58
C PRO A 131 -47.66 21.61 22.87
N PRO A 132 -48.55 22.63 22.81
CA PRO A 132 -48.93 23.38 24.00
C PRO A 132 -49.54 22.40 25.02
N THR A 133 -49.10 22.50 26.27
CA THR A 133 -49.76 21.83 27.40
C THR A 133 -51.15 22.43 27.51
N GLU A 134 -52.18 21.62 27.21
CA GLU A 134 -53.57 22.02 27.47
C GLU A 134 -53.75 22.31 28.98
N PRO A 135 -54.49 23.37 29.33
CA PRO A 135 -54.71 23.81 30.70
C PRO A 135 -55.64 22.88 31.49
#